data_AF-T0ZMY0-F1
#
_entry.id   AF-T0ZMY0-F1
#
_cell.length_a   1.000
_cell.length_b   1.000
_cell.length_c   1.000
_cell.angle_alpha   90.00
_cell.angle_beta   90.00
_cell.angle_gamma   90.00
#
_symmetry.space_group_name_H-M   'P 1'
#
loop_
_entity.id
_entity.type
_entity.pdbx_description
1 polymer ?
#
loop_
_entity_poly.entity_id
_entity_poly.type
_entity_poly.pdbx_seq_one_letter_code
_entity_poly.pdbx_strand_id
1 'polypeptide(L)' 'RHALFNLKLPMKKRREEVQLCLDLLRAAVPGIDLRARQLHHDREEITVLALPPSPR' A
#
# COMPACT_ATOMS: atom_id res chain seq x y z
N ARG A 1 -4.60 -14.38 -7.10
CA ARG A 1 -4.46 -14.43 -5.63
C ARG A 1 -4.21 -13.01 -5.15
N HIS A 2 -4.97 -12.49 -4.19
CA HIS A 2 -4.94 -11.07 -3.78
C HIS A 2 -4.58 -10.95 -2.29
N ALA A 3 -4.07 -9.79 -1.87
CA ALA A 3 -3.82 -9.50 -0.46
C ALA A 3 -4.43 -8.15 -0.06
N LEU A 4 -4.98 -8.08 1.15
CA LEU A 4 -5.49 -6.86 1.76
C LEU A 4 -4.84 -6.72 3.14
N PHE A 5 -4.20 -5.59 3.40
CA PHE A 5 -3.48 -5.37 4.66
C PHE A 5 -3.42 -3.89 5.01
N ASN A 6 -3.15 -3.58 6.27
CA ASN A 6 -3.07 -2.22 6.77
C ASN A 6 -1.59 -1.82 6.93
N LEU A 7 -1.22 -0.63 6.46
CA LEU A 7 0.06 0.00 6.76
C LEU A 7 -0.13 1.04 7.85
N LYS A 8 0.60 0.91 8.94
CA LYS A 8 0.62 1.91 10.02
C LYS A 8 1.34 3.15 9.55
N LEU A 9 0.78 4.31 9.87
CA LEU A 9 1.34 5.61 9.50
C LEU A 9 2.25 6.12 10.62
N PRO A 10 3.43 6.67 10.29
CA PRO A 10 4.25 7.35 11.27
C PRO A 10 3.59 8.65 11.75
N MET A 11 4.04 9.16 12.89
CA MET A 11 3.53 10.43 13.42
C MET A 11 3.88 11.65 12.54
N LYS A 12 5.00 11.59 11.80
CA LYS A 12 5.49 12.66 10.91
C LYS A 12 5.67 12.11 9.49
N LYS A 13 5.61 12.99 8.48
CA LYS A 13 5.91 12.66 7.06
C LYS A 13 5.10 11.48 6.49
N ARG A 14 3.85 11.33 6.92
CA ARG A 14 2.94 10.21 6.54
C ARG A 14 2.89 9.93 5.04
N ARG A 15 2.76 10.97 4.21
CA ARG A 15 2.64 10.80 2.75
C ARG A 15 3.94 10.28 2.12
N GLU A 16 5.08 10.79 2.58
CA GLU A 16 6.41 10.38 2.10
C GLU A 16 6.65 8.90 2.46
N GLU A 17 6.34 8.51 3.70
CA GLU A 17 6.53 7.13 4.15
C GLU A 17 5.62 6.15 3.41
N VAL A 18 4.34 6.50 3.21
CA VAL A 18 3.42 5.66 2.44
C VAL A 18 3.93 5.47 1.02
N GLN A 19 4.38 6.54 0.37
CA GLN A 19 4.92 6.45 -0.99
C GLN A 19 6.16 5.54 -1.03
N LEU A 20 7.09 5.72 -0.08
CA LEU A 20 8.27 4.87 0.07
C LEU A 20 7.89 3.39 0.22
N CYS A 21 6.97 3.06 1.12
CA CYS A 21 6.53 1.67 1.31
C CYS A 21 5.90 1.08 0.05
N LEU A 22 5.07 1.84 -0.67
CA LEU A 22 4.45 1.38 -1.92
C LEU A 22 5.50 1.16 -3.02
N ASP A 23 6.52 2.01 -3.09
CA ASP A 23 7.60 1.87 -4.07
C ASP A 23 8.49 0.66 -3.77
N LEU A 24 8.78 0.40 -2.49
CA LEU A 24 9.46 -0.83 -2.06
C LEU A 24 8.68 -2.08 -2.46
N LEU A 25 7.36 -2.09 -2.28
CA LEU A 25 6.50 -3.21 -2.69
C LEU A 25 6.50 -3.43 -4.20
N ARG A 26 6.45 -2.36 -5.00
CA ARG A 26 6.53 -2.45 -6.47
C ARG A 26 7.89 -2.96 -6.94
N ALA A 27 8.98 -2.56 -6.28
CA ALA A 27 10.32 -3.03 -6.58
C ALA A 27 10.50 -4.51 -6.22
N ALA A 28 9.95 -4.94 -5.08
CA ALA A 28 10.04 -6.33 -4.61
C ALA A 28 9.16 -7.29 -5.42
N VAL A 29 8.01 -6.82 -5.92
CA VAL A 29 7.07 -7.64 -6.71
C VAL A 29 6.76 -6.93 -8.02
N PRO A 30 7.58 -7.14 -9.07
CA PRO A 30 7.38 -6.52 -10.37
C PRO A 30 5.99 -6.78 -10.94
N GLY A 31 5.32 -5.72 -11.38
CA GLY A 31 4.01 -5.77 -12.03
C GLY A 31 2.81 -5.86 -11.08
N ILE A 32 3.01 -5.85 -9.76
CA ILE A 32 1.91 -5.80 -8.79
C ILE A 32 1.06 -4.52 -8.93
N ASP A 33 -0.27 -4.63 -8.92
CA ASP A 33 -1.19 -3.47 -8.86
C ASP A 33 -1.53 -3.20 -7.40
N LEU A 34 -1.11 -2.03 -6.89
CA LEU A 34 -1.33 -1.59 -5.52
C LEU A 34 -2.34 -0.45 -5.49
N ARG A 35 -3.38 -0.61 -4.67
CA ARG A 35 -4.36 0.44 -4.38
C ARG A 35 -4.36 0.72 -2.89
N ALA A 36 -4.05 1.95 -2.52
CA ALA A 36 -4.01 2.38 -1.13
C ALA A 36 -5.08 3.44 -0.87
N ARG A 37 -5.83 3.29 0.21
CA ARG A 37 -6.74 4.32 0.73
C ARG A 37 -6.77 4.32 2.24
N GLN A 38 -6.85 5.52 2.81
CA GLN A 38 -7.27 5.70 4.20
C GLN A 38 -8.80 5.56 4.26
N LEU A 39 -9.30 4.56 4.97
CA LEU A 39 -10.75 4.38 5.13
C LEU A 39 -11.27 5.25 6.28
N HIS A 40 -12.58 5.46 6.33
CA HIS A 40 -13.22 6.40 7.27
C HIS A 40 -12.94 6.10 8.76
N HIS A 41 -12.67 4.84 9.11
CA HIS A 41 -12.31 4.44 10.48
C HIS A 41 -10.79 4.46 10.75
N ASP A 42 -9.96 4.65 9.73
CA ASP A 42 -8.50 4.54 9.84
C ASP A 42 -7.92 5.86 10.38
N ARG A 43 -7.41 5.85 11.61
CA ARG A 43 -6.81 7.04 12.25
C ARG A 43 -5.32 7.21 11.94
N GLU A 44 -4.54 6.15 12.16
CA GLU A 44 -3.07 6.14 11.96
C GLU A 44 -2.65 4.97 11.08
N GLU A 45 -3.48 4.63 10.10
CA GLU A 45 -3.20 3.56 9.14
C GLU A 45 -3.86 3.83 7.79
N ILE A 46 -3.47 3.06 6.80
CA ILE A 46 -4.13 2.98 5.50
C ILE A 46 -4.36 1.53 5.13
N THR A 47 -5.44 1.27 4.41
CA THR A 47 -5.73 -0.03 3.82
C THR A 47 -5.11 -0.11 2.42
N VAL A 48 -4.35 -1.18 2.18
CA VAL A 48 -3.69 -1.47 0.88
C VAL A 48 -4.24 -2.77 0.32
N LEU A 49 -4.76 -2.70 -0.91
CA LEU A 49 -5.11 -3.84 -1.74
C LEU A 49 -3.97 -4.10 -2.73
N ALA A 50 -3.44 -5.31 -2.71
CA ALA A 50 -2.44 -5.80 -3.64
C ALA A 50 -3.03 -6.85 -4.57
N LEU A 51 -3.03 -6.54 -5.86
CA LEU A 51 -3.46 -7.44 -6.93
C LEU A 51 -2.22 -7.96 -7.67
N PRO A 52 -2.19 -9.26 -8.02
CA PRO A 52 -1.06 -9.83 -8.72
C PRO A 52 -0.96 -9.18 -10.11
N PRO A 53 0.25 -9.17 -10.71
CA PRO A 53 0.41 -8.75 -12.09
C PRO A 53 -0.61 -9.48 -12.96
N SER A 54 -1.47 -8.72 -13.63
CA SER A 54 -2.35 -9.29 -14.63
C SER A 54 -1.47 -9.82 -15.76
N PRO A 55 -1.58 -11.09 -16.15
CA PRO A 55 -1.02 -11.51 -17.42
C PRO A 55 -1.79 -10.73 -18.49
N ARG A 56 -1.11 -9.80 -19.16
CA ARG A 56 -1.53 -9.33 -20.47
C ARG A 56 -0.70 -10.06 -21.50
#